data_AF-A0A529HW80-F1
#
_entry.id   AF-A0A529HW80-F1
#
_cell.length_a   1.000
_cell.length_b   1.000
_cell.length_c   1.000
_cell.angle_alpha   90.00
_cell.angle_beta   90.00
_cell.angle_gamma   90.00
#
_symmetry.space_group_name_H-M   'P 1'
#
loop_
_entity.id
_entity.type
_entity.pdbx_description
1 polymer ?
#
loop_
_entity_poly.entity_id
_entity_poly.type
_entity_poly.pdbx_seq_one_letter_code
_entity_poly.pdbx_strand_id
1 'polypeptide(L)'
;MAISETIPSGLVAKNGRDVFFALGIVVILAVLFLPIPAFLIDIGLAFSIALSVLILMVALWIQRPLDFSSFPTVLLIATMLRLSLNIATTRMILSHGNEGTHAAGYVISGFSKLVMSSDFVIGLI
;
A
#
# COMPACT_ATOMS: atom_id res chain seq x y z
N MET A 1 1.96 17.05 51.32
CA MET A 1 2.98 16.18 51.95
C MET A 1 2.24 14.91 52.36
N ALA A 2 2.11 13.98 51.40
CA ALA A 2 2.83 12.69 51.37
C ALA A 2 1.95 11.64 52.09
N ILE A 3 1.42 10.57 51.48
CA ILE A 3 1.91 9.68 50.42
C ILE A 3 0.69 8.85 49.95
N SER A 4 0.34 8.91 48.67
CA SER A 4 0.48 7.79 47.72
C SER A 4 -0.23 6.50 48.13
N GLU A 5 -1.53 6.46 47.86
CA GLU A 5 -2.23 5.23 47.53
C GLU A 5 -1.81 4.84 46.10
N THR A 6 -0.74 4.05 45.96
CA THR A 6 -0.39 3.45 44.67
C THR A 6 -0.07 1.96 44.82
N ILE A 7 -1.03 1.18 44.34
CA ILE A 7 -0.87 -0.07 43.59
C ILE A 7 -0.07 -1.19 44.28
N PRO A 8 -0.74 -2.23 44.79
CA PRO A 8 -0.06 -3.42 45.27
C PRO A 8 0.49 -4.23 44.08
N SER A 9 1.79 -4.51 44.17
CA SER A 9 2.41 -5.82 43.88
C SER A 9 1.97 -6.57 42.62
N GLY A 10 2.80 -6.47 41.57
CA GLY A 10 2.92 -7.45 40.51
C GLY A 10 4.39 -7.72 40.23
N LEU A 11 5.07 -8.33 41.22
CA LEU A 11 6.46 -8.76 41.14
C LEU A 11 6.68 -9.59 39.87
N VAL A 12 7.62 -9.13 39.05
CA VAL A 12 8.58 -9.91 38.26
C VAL A 12 8.53 -11.42 38.59
N ALA A 13 7.79 -12.18 37.78
CA ALA A 13 7.86 -13.64 37.71
C ALA A 13 8.23 -14.03 36.27
N LYS A 14 9.55 -14.06 36.06
CA LYS A 14 10.27 -14.73 34.97
C LYS A 14 9.64 -16.11 34.67
N ASN A 15 9.32 -16.43 33.40
CA ASN A 15 9.98 -17.52 32.64
C ASN A 15 9.15 -18.07 31.45
N GLY A 16 9.71 -17.93 30.25
CA GLY A 16 9.43 -18.72 29.05
C GLY A 16 8.28 -18.21 28.18
N ARG A 17 7.06 -18.29 28.70
CA ARG A 17 5.85 -18.09 27.88
C ARG A 17 5.57 -16.62 27.58
N ASP A 18 5.78 -15.73 28.55
CA ASP A 18 5.59 -14.29 28.33
C ASP A 18 6.69 -13.70 27.44
N VAL A 19 7.90 -14.24 27.51
CA VAL A 19 9.00 -13.89 26.59
C VAL A 19 8.70 -14.41 25.18
N PHE A 20 8.13 -15.61 25.04
CA PHE A 20 7.68 -16.14 23.76
C PHE A 20 6.52 -15.31 23.18
N PHE A 21 5.55 -14.90 23.99
CA PHE A 21 4.47 -14.00 23.58
C PHE A 21 5.00 -12.61 23.21
N ALA A 22 5.89 -12.03 24.00
CA ALA A 22 6.51 -10.73 23.71
C ALA A 22 7.37 -10.79 22.45
N LEU A 23 8.16 -11.86 22.26
CA LEU A 23 8.94 -12.09 21.04
C LEU A 23 8.03 -12.30 19.84
N GLY A 24 6.93 -13.04 20.00
CA GLY A 24 5.90 -13.21 18.98
C GLY A 24 5.27 -11.88 18.57
N ILE A 25 4.92 -11.03 19.54
CA ILE A 25 4.40 -9.68 19.29
C ILE A 25 5.44 -8.80 18.59
N VAL A 26 6.70 -8.83 19.02
CA VAL A 26 7.79 -8.07 18.40
C VAL A 26 8.05 -8.55 16.96
N VAL A 27 7.95 -9.85 16.68
CA VAL A 27 8.05 -10.41 15.33
C VAL A 27 6.83 -10.03 14.49
N ILE A 28 5.62 -10.03 15.05
CA ILE A 28 4.40 -9.60 14.35
C ILE A 28 4.46 -8.10 14.03
N LEU A 29 4.94 -7.27 14.96
CA LEU A 29 5.22 -5.85 14.70
C LEU A 29 6.33 -5.70 13.66
N ALA A 30 7.41 -6.47 13.76
CA ALA A 30 8.47 -6.48 12.75
C ALA A 30 7.97 -6.94 11.39
N VAL A 31 6.98 -7.84 11.31
CA VAL A 31 6.30 -8.27 10.08
C VAL A 31 5.31 -7.22 9.56
N LEU A 32 4.70 -6.45 10.45
CA LEU A 32 3.93 -5.26 10.07
C LEU A 32 4.83 -4.18 9.47
N PHE A 33 6.08 -4.08 9.91
CA PHE A 33 7.15 -3.33 9.24
C PHE A 33 7.77 -4.10 8.05
N LEU A 34 7.70 -5.43 8.03
CA LEU A 34 8.32 -6.27 7.01
C LEU A 34 7.56 -6.11 5.70
N PRO A 35 8.30 -5.92 4.61
CA PRO A 35 7.74 -5.29 3.45
C PRO A 35 7.13 -6.25 2.48
N ILE A 36 5.98 -5.84 1.93
CA ILE A 36 5.47 -6.46 0.72
C ILE A 36 6.48 -6.14 -0.39
N PRO A 37 7.03 -7.15 -1.09
CA PRO A 37 8.01 -6.93 -2.15
C PRO A 37 7.41 -6.03 -3.23
N ALA A 38 8.14 -4.98 -3.60
CA ALA A 38 7.70 -3.95 -4.54
C ALA A 38 7.23 -4.51 -5.90
N PHE A 39 7.73 -5.69 -6.28
CA PHE A 39 7.37 -6.41 -7.49
C PHE A 39 5.86 -6.69 -7.64
N LEU A 40 5.16 -7.03 -6.55
CA LEU A 40 3.74 -7.36 -6.61
C LEU A 40 2.87 -6.12 -6.86
N ILE A 41 3.29 -4.97 -6.32
CA ILE A 41 2.62 -3.69 -6.53
C ILE A 41 2.85 -3.19 -7.95
N ASP A 42 4.05 -3.39 -8.50
CA ASP A 42 4.42 -3.00 -9.86
C ASP A 42 3.51 -3.64 -10.92
N ILE A 43 3.30 -4.95 -10.80
CA ILE A 43 2.38 -5.72 -11.67
C ILE A 43 0.94 -5.26 -11.47
N GLY A 44 0.52 -5.04 -10.21
CA GLY A 44 -0.81 -4.52 -9.91
C GLY A 44 -1.07 -3.15 -10.55
N LEU A 45 -0.06 -2.28 -10.59
CA LEU A 45 -0.15 -0.90 -11.08
C LEU A 45 -0.21 -0.87 -12.59
N ALA A 46 0.64 -1.66 -13.24
CA ALA A 46 0.55 -1.90 -14.68
C ALA A 46 -0.83 -2.48 -15.06
N PHE A 47 -1.34 -3.46 -14.30
CA PHE A 47 -2.65 -4.07 -14.54
C PHE A 47 -3.82 -3.09 -14.36
N SER A 48 -3.79 -2.27 -13.31
CA SER A 48 -4.80 -1.23 -13.05
C SER A 48 -4.87 -0.19 -14.18
N ILE A 49 -3.70 0.27 -14.67
CA ILE A 49 -3.64 1.21 -15.80
C ILE A 49 -4.16 0.53 -17.08
N ALA A 50 -3.72 -0.69 -17.38
CA ALA A 50 -4.17 -1.44 -18.55
C ALA A 50 -5.68 -1.69 -18.54
N LEU A 51 -6.24 -2.10 -17.40
CA LEU A 51 -7.67 -2.33 -17.21
C LEU A 51 -8.47 -1.02 -17.33
N SER A 52 -7.95 0.09 -16.79
CA SER A 52 -8.59 1.40 -16.95
C SER A 52 -8.63 1.85 -18.42
N VAL A 53 -7.56 1.60 -19.18
CA VAL A 53 -7.52 1.92 -20.63
C VAL A 53 -8.41 0.98 -21.43
N LEU A 54 -8.48 -0.30 -21.06
CA LEU A 54 -9.39 -1.28 -21.65
C LEU A 54 -10.86 -0.85 -21.48
N ILE A 55 -11.26 -0.47 -20.26
CA ILE A 55 -12.61 0.06 -19.99
C ILE A 55 -12.86 1.33 -20.79
N LEU A 56 -11.89 2.24 -20.87
CA LEU A 56 -12.01 3.46 -21.68
C LEU A 56 -12.23 3.15 -23.16
N MET A 57 -11.43 2.23 -23.72
CA MET A 57 -11.54 1.81 -25.12
C MET A 57 -12.90 1.15 -25.40
N VAL A 58 -13.35 0.26 -24.50
CA VAL A 58 -14.67 -0.37 -24.57
C VAL A 58 -15.78 0.69 -24.49
N ALA A 59 -15.69 1.65 -23.56
CA ALA A 59 -16.68 2.72 -23.39
C ALA A 59 -16.75 3.67 -24.60
N LEU A 60 -15.63 3.93 -25.29
CA LEU A 60 -15.59 4.75 -26.51
C LEU A 60 -16.22 4.06 -27.72
N TRP A 61 -16.26 2.73 -27.75
CA TRP A 61 -16.77 1.94 -28.88
C TRP A 61 -18.18 1.38 -28.67
N ILE A 62 -18.81 1.60 -27.51
CA ILE A 62 -20.06 0.91 -27.13
C ILE A 62 -21.32 1.70 -27.52
N GLN A 63 -22.26 1.06 -28.26
CA GLN A 63 -23.63 1.56 -28.50
C GLN A 63 -24.68 0.96 -27.53
N ARG A 64 -24.32 -0.05 -26.73
CA ARG A 64 -25.12 -0.62 -25.62
C ARG A 64 -24.17 -0.98 -24.47
N PRO A 65 -24.17 -0.32 -23.31
CA PRO A 65 -23.13 -0.41 -22.27
C PRO A 65 -22.98 -1.79 -21.56
N LEU A 66 -23.17 -2.94 -22.22
CA LEU A 66 -23.20 -4.30 -21.68
C LEU A 66 -24.44 -4.52 -20.77
N ASP A 67 -25.61 -4.37 -21.40
CA ASP A 67 -27.00 -4.54 -20.90
C ASP A 67 -27.19 -4.60 -19.36
N PHE A 68 -27.24 -3.41 -18.80
CA PHE A 68 -27.95 -2.96 -17.58
C PHE A 68 -27.58 -3.49 -16.19
N SER A 69 -26.76 -4.52 -16.00
CA SER A 69 -26.36 -4.95 -14.63
C SER A 69 -24.86 -5.17 -14.44
N SER A 70 -24.15 -5.64 -15.47
CA SER A 70 -22.73 -5.97 -15.34
C SER A 70 -21.82 -4.75 -15.40
N PHE A 71 -22.21 -3.67 -16.07
CA PHE A 71 -21.36 -2.48 -16.24
C PHE A 71 -21.05 -1.74 -14.93
N PRO A 72 -22.04 -1.36 -14.09
CA PRO A 72 -21.75 -0.73 -12.80
C PRO A 72 -20.90 -1.62 -11.90
N THR A 73 -21.12 -2.93 -11.96
CA THR A 73 -20.40 -3.92 -11.16
C THR A 73 -18.93 -4.00 -11.59
N VAL A 74 -18.65 -4.09 -12.89
CA VAL A 74 -17.28 -4.09 -13.43
C VAL A 74 -16.57 -2.78 -13.11
N LEU A 75 -17.27 -1.65 -13.22
CA LEU A 75 -16.71 -0.34 -12.88
C LEU A 75 -16.44 -0.20 -11.37
N LEU A 76 -17.32 -0.71 -10.50
CA LEU A 76 -17.07 -0.75 -9.05
C LEU A 76 -15.87 -1.63 -8.69
N ILE A 77 -15.76 -2.82 -9.28
CA ILE A 77 -14.62 -3.72 -9.05
C ILE A 77 -13.32 -3.07 -9.55
N ALA A 78 -13.32 -2.46 -10.73
CA ALA A 78 -12.17 -1.74 -11.26
C ALA A 78 -11.75 -0.57 -10.35
N THR A 79 -12.73 0.16 -9.81
CA THR A 79 -12.48 1.29 -8.91
C THR A 79 -11.96 0.82 -7.55
N MET A 80 -12.49 -0.28 -7.01
CA MET A 80 -11.99 -0.89 -5.77
C MET A 80 -10.56 -1.44 -5.94
N LEU A 81 -10.28 -2.11 -7.06
CA LEU A 81 -8.93 -2.56 -7.40
C LEU A 81 -7.96 -1.37 -7.41
N ARG A 82 -8.36 -0.26 -8.04
CA ARG A 82 -7.57 0.97 -8.10
C ARG A 82 -7.34 1.57 -6.71
N LEU A 83 -8.37 1.61 -5.85
CA LEU A 83 -8.27 2.13 -4.48
C LEU A 83 -7.34 1.27 -3.61
N SER A 84 -7.52 -0.05 -3.64
CA SER A 84 -6.69 -1.01 -2.89
C SER A 84 -5.23 -0.88 -3.26
N LEU A 85 -4.94 -0.80 -4.56
CA LEU A 85 -3.58 -0.68 -5.05
C LEU A 85 -2.95 0.68 -4.72
N ASN A 86 -3.71 1.78 -4.79
CA ASN A 86 -3.22 3.10 -4.37
C ASN A 86 -2.85 3.12 -2.88
N ILE A 87 -3.67 2.51 -2.01
CA ILE A 87 -3.37 2.42 -0.57
C ILE A 87 -2.15 1.53 -0.32
N ALA A 88 -2.02 0.40 -1.02
CA ALA A 88 -0.85 -0.46 -0.94
C ALA A 88 0.43 0.27 -1.39
N THR A 89 0.32 1.06 -2.46
CA THR A 89 1.43 1.85 -3.02
C THR A 89 1.85 2.96 -2.07
N THR A 90 0.93 3.71 -1.47
CA THR A 90 1.29 4.75 -0.49
C THR A 90 1.92 4.15 0.77
N ARG A 91 1.41 3.02 1.28
CA ARG A 91 2.05 2.30 2.39
C ARG A 91 3.47 1.86 2.02
N MET A 92 3.66 1.31 0.83
CA MET A 92 4.96 0.85 0.34
C MET A 92 5.93 2.03 0.19
N ILE A 93 5.52 3.14 -0.44
CA ILE A 93 6.32 4.37 -0.58
C ILE A 93 6.67 4.96 0.80
N LEU A 94 5.75 4.96 1.77
CA LEU A 94 6.01 5.52 3.10
C LEU A 94 6.86 4.61 4.00
N SER A 95 6.82 3.29 3.79
CA SER A 95 7.64 2.33 4.54
C SER A 95 9.02 2.10 3.91
N HIS A 96 9.13 2.21 2.57
CA HIS A 96 10.34 1.90 1.81
C HIS A 96 10.97 3.11 1.12
N GLY A 97 10.33 4.28 1.15
CA GLY A 97 10.85 5.49 0.52
C GLY A 97 12.21 5.94 1.08
N ASN A 98 12.58 5.50 2.28
CA ASN A 98 13.89 5.76 2.90
C ASN A 98 15.03 4.90 2.30
N GLU A 99 14.72 3.87 1.50
CA GLU A 99 15.70 3.05 0.77
C GLU A 99 15.99 3.58 -0.67
N GLY A 100 15.45 4.75 -1.02
CA GLY A 100 15.70 5.42 -2.30
C GLY A 100 14.69 5.05 -3.40
N THR A 101 14.86 5.64 -4.59
CA THR A 101 13.92 5.53 -5.73
C THR A 101 13.77 4.12 -6.31
N HIS A 102 14.59 3.15 -5.88
CA HIS A 102 14.49 1.76 -6.34
C HIS A 102 13.50 0.93 -5.49
N ALA A 103 13.16 1.40 -4.30
CA ALA A 103 12.31 0.67 -3.37
C ALA A 103 10.80 0.91 -3.62
N ALA A 104 10.45 1.92 -4.42
CA ALA A 104 9.08 2.28 -4.79
C ALA A 104 8.49 1.42 -5.94
N GLY A 105 9.29 0.59 -6.61
CA GLY A 105 8.88 -0.22 -7.78
C GLY A 105 9.28 0.41 -9.12
N TYR A 106 9.55 -0.42 -10.13
CA TYR A 106 10.13 0.00 -11.41
C TYR A 106 9.18 0.86 -12.25
N VAL A 107 7.88 0.56 -12.24
CA VAL A 107 6.83 1.34 -12.91
C VAL A 107 6.79 2.75 -12.30
N ILE A 108 6.78 2.89 -10.97
CA ILE A 108 6.72 4.19 -10.30
C ILE A 108 7.95 5.05 -10.64
N SER A 109 9.15 4.47 -10.62
CA SER A 109 10.40 5.16 -10.97
C SER A 109 10.51 5.51 -12.46
N GLY A 110 9.95 4.66 -13.33
CA GLY A 110 9.84 4.94 -14.77
C GLY A 110 8.88 6.09 -15.06
N PHE A 111 7.71 6.10 -14.40
CA PHE A 111 6.73 7.17 -14.52
C PHE A 111 7.24 8.50 -13.94
N SER A 112 7.97 8.49 -12.83
CA SER A 112 8.56 9.72 -12.28
C SER A 112 9.61 10.31 -13.22
N LYS A 113 10.49 9.47 -13.78
CA LYS A 113 11.49 9.90 -14.76
C LYS A 113 10.87 10.41 -16.07
N LEU A 114 9.75 9.83 -16.51
CA LEU A 114 8.97 10.29 -17.67
C LEU A 114 8.35 11.67 -17.42
N VAL A 115 7.73 11.89 -16.25
CA VAL A 115 7.11 13.18 -15.88
C VAL A 115 8.16 14.27 -15.61
N MET A 116 9.28 13.92 -14.97
CA MET A 116 10.33 14.87 -14.58
C MET A 116 11.36 15.15 -15.69
N SER A 117 11.17 14.61 -16.91
CA SER A 117 12.21 14.55 -17.94
C SER A 117 12.69 15.90 -18.50
N SER A 118 11.92 16.99 -18.35
CA SER A 118 12.24 18.28 -19.00
C SER A 118 12.61 19.41 -18.04
N ASP A 119 12.16 19.39 -16.79
CA ASP A 119 12.52 20.41 -15.80
C ASP A 119 12.28 19.90 -14.37
N PHE A 120 13.34 19.80 -13.56
CA PHE A 120 13.21 19.38 -12.16
C PHE A 120 12.40 20.40 -11.34
N VAL A 121 12.32 21.65 -11.82
CA VAL A 121 11.52 22.72 -11.23
C VAL A 121 10.05 22.30 -11.09
N ILE A 122 9.49 21.53 -12.03
CA ILE A 122 8.10 21.07 -12.01
C ILE A 122 7.86 20.00 -10.92
N GLY A 123 8.91 19.31 -10.47
CA GLY A 123 8.81 18.28 -9.42
C GLY A 123 8.82 18.80 -7.99
N LEU A 124 9.10 20.10 -7.78
CA LEU A 124 9.31 20.70 -6.46
C LEU A 124 8.26 21.78 -6.08
N ILE A 125 7.45 22.26 -7.04
CA ILE A 125 6.31 23.18 -6.83
C ILE A 125 5.02 22.47 -6.44
#